data_AF-A0A957HXY7-F1
#
_entry.id   AF-A0A957HXY7-F1
#
_cell.length_a   1.000
_cell.length_b   1.000
_cell.length_c   1.000
_cell.angle_alpha   90.00
_cell.angle_beta   90.00
_cell.angle_gamma   90.00
#
_symmetry.space_group_name_H-M   'P 1'
#
loop_
_entity.id
_entity.type
_entity.pdbx_description
1 polymer ?
#
loop_
_entity_poly.entity_id
_entity_poly.type
_entity_poly.pdbx_seq_one_letter_code
_entity_poly.pdbx_strand_id
1 'polypeptide(L)'
;MPTKPHDGILYRELSIVEARETIDIVSKLLQEQINFGTNALVRCITSTNGGIDEDLAVFAIYRHMLEITDGIEVLLSQACVNPAVPLLRSSFESYLAIDFILESDAKYTERSLSWLVGYVHERLHIYERLDPATSRGKSVEKLFAEDPIASTIFPLDENLQLLNGKAITNLESFLSKKHVEPVEVEYSRHKNPKWHALFDGPKTTWELAKHLQMGGFYEILFRQWSRNTHAQDLLPFIHRTDRGEAAIGKIRNAQQLSQTASLASTFLLGVTYKVVKKFRPGEDLSNWFKREIFEYRKALR
;
A
#
# COMPACT_ATOMS: atom_id res chain seq x y z
N MET A 1 27.26 -20.58 21.04
CA MET A 1 27.60 -19.52 20.06
C MET A 1 26.45 -19.39 19.07
N PRO A 2 26.05 -18.18 18.67
CA PRO A 2 25.02 -18.00 17.65
C PRO A 2 25.42 -18.63 16.31
N THR A 3 24.45 -19.18 15.58
CA THR A 3 24.66 -19.69 14.21
C THR A 3 25.07 -18.56 13.28
N LYS A 4 26.13 -18.76 12.49
CA LYS A 4 26.60 -17.79 11.50
C LYS A 4 25.84 -17.95 10.17
N PRO A 5 25.61 -16.85 9.42
CA PRO A 5 25.08 -16.97 8.06
C PRO A 5 26.06 -17.70 7.15
N HIS A 6 25.55 -18.28 6.06
CA HIS A 6 26.38 -18.80 4.99
C HIS A 6 26.70 -17.67 4.01
N ASP A 7 27.94 -17.19 3.98
CA ASP A 7 28.34 -15.98 3.26
C ASP A 7 28.08 -16.05 1.74
N GLY A 8 28.10 -17.25 1.14
CA GLY A 8 27.73 -17.44 -0.26
C GLY A 8 26.26 -17.15 -0.59
N ILE A 9 25.38 -17.13 0.42
CA ILE A 9 23.92 -16.89 0.26
C ILE A 9 23.52 -15.56 0.91
N LEU A 10 24.11 -15.22 2.07
CA LEU A 10 23.76 -14.03 2.83
C LEU A 10 24.98 -13.39 3.49
N TYR A 11 25.67 -12.53 2.74
CA TYR A 11 26.68 -11.62 3.25
C TYR A 11 26.12 -10.19 3.30
N ARG A 12 25.59 -9.80 4.46
CA ARG A 12 24.82 -8.56 4.64
C ARG A 12 25.64 -7.31 4.37
N GLU A 13 26.83 -7.26 4.97
CA GLU A 13 27.72 -6.11 4.96
C GLU A 13 28.28 -5.90 3.56
N LEU A 14 28.72 -6.97 2.90
CA LEU A 14 29.21 -6.93 1.54
C LEU A 14 28.15 -6.39 0.57
N SER A 15 26.89 -6.87 0.64
CA SER A 15 25.82 -6.37 -0.24
C SER A 15 25.54 -4.88 -0.06
N ILE A 16 25.67 -4.35 1.17
CA ILE A 16 25.50 -2.91 1.42
C ILE A 16 26.69 -2.13 0.85
N VAL A 17 27.91 -2.62 1.08
CA VAL A 17 29.14 -1.98 0.57
C VAL A 17 29.15 -1.97 -0.95
N GLU A 18 28.80 -3.09 -1.59
CA GLU A 18 28.70 -3.23 -3.05
C GLU A 18 27.70 -2.24 -3.67
N ALA A 19 26.65 -1.86 -2.93
CA ALA A 19 25.57 -1.00 -3.42
C ALA A 19 25.56 0.42 -2.83
N ARG A 20 26.61 0.80 -2.09
CA ARG A 20 26.62 2.00 -1.24
C ARG A 20 26.26 3.28 -1.98
N GLU A 21 26.89 3.52 -3.13
CA GLU A 21 26.67 4.75 -3.90
C GLU A 21 25.20 4.90 -4.31
N THR A 22 24.59 3.82 -4.80
CA THR A 22 23.18 3.81 -5.20
C THR A 22 22.25 3.92 -3.99
N ILE A 23 22.57 3.23 -2.89
CA ILE A 23 21.82 3.33 -1.62
C ILE A 23 21.82 4.78 -1.13
N ASP A 24 22.96 5.46 -1.13
CA ASP A 24 23.08 6.84 -0.64
C ASP A 24 22.19 7.80 -1.45
N ILE A 25 22.06 7.60 -2.75
CA ILE A 25 21.17 8.39 -3.63
C ILE A 25 19.71 8.05 -3.33
N VAL A 26 19.36 6.76 -3.30
CA VAL A 26 17.99 6.28 -3.11
C VAL A 26 17.43 6.68 -1.75
N SER A 27 18.19 6.45 -0.68
CA SER A 27 17.77 6.80 0.67
C SER A 27 17.50 8.29 0.79
N LYS A 28 18.40 9.15 0.30
CA LYS A 28 18.19 10.61 0.34
C LYS A 28 16.95 11.04 -0.44
N LEU A 29 16.73 10.48 -1.63
CA LEU A 29 15.54 10.78 -2.44
C LEU A 29 14.25 10.41 -1.72
N LEU A 30 14.15 9.16 -1.24
CA LEU A 30 12.91 8.68 -0.64
C LEU A 30 12.64 9.35 0.71
N GLN A 31 13.67 9.51 1.56
CA GLN A 31 13.56 10.22 2.83
C GLN A 31 13.08 11.65 2.63
N GLU A 32 13.61 12.38 1.66
CA GLU A 32 13.17 13.74 1.38
C GLU A 32 11.70 13.80 0.91
N GLN A 33 11.26 12.85 0.09
CA GLN A 33 9.85 12.77 -0.32
C GLN A 33 8.92 12.42 0.84
N ILE A 34 9.34 11.54 1.75
CA ILE A 34 8.60 11.20 2.97
C ILE A 34 8.53 12.41 3.91
N ASN A 35 9.65 13.09 4.13
CA ASN A 35 9.73 14.30 4.95
C ASN A 35 8.83 15.40 4.39
N PHE A 36 8.90 15.68 3.10
CA PHE A 36 8.00 16.64 2.47
C PHE A 36 6.54 16.19 2.60
N GLY A 37 6.25 14.92 2.30
CA GLY A 37 4.90 14.38 2.25
C GLY A 37 4.21 14.34 3.62
N THR A 38 4.93 14.04 4.70
CA THR A 38 4.40 14.10 6.07
C THR A 38 4.02 15.54 6.46
N ASN A 39 4.87 16.51 6.12
CA ASN A 39 4.56 17.92 6.31
C ASN A 39 3.38 18.37 5.42
N ALA A 40 3.32 17.90 4.17
CA ALA A 40 2.23 18.18 3.25
C ALA A 40 0.89 17.61 3.76
N LEU A 41 0.90 16.39 4.30
CA LEU A 41 -0.29 15.76 4.91
C LEU A 41 -0.85 16.64 6.03
N VAL A 42 -0.03 17.08 6.97
CA VAL A 42 -0.46 17.96 8.08
C VAL A 42 -1.03 19.27 7.54
N ARG A 43 -0.35 19.90 6.56
CA ARG A 43 -0.87 21.13 5.93
C ARG A 43 -2.20 20.90 5.22
N CYS A 44 -2.37 19.79 4.51
CA CYS A 44 -3.60 19.48 3.78
C CYS A 44 -4.77 19.22 4.74
N ILE A 45 -4.56 18.44 5.81
CA ILE A 45 -5.56 18.19 6.85
C ILE A 45 -5.99 19.49 7.52
N THR A 46 -5.05 20.39 7.83
CA THR A 46 -5.36 21.68 8.46
C THR A 46 -6.01 22.70 7.51
N SER A 47 -6.01 22.43 6.20
CA SER A 47 -6.62 23.30 5.19
C SER A 47 -8.05 22.92 4.83
N THR A 48 -8.51 21.73 5.25
CA THR A 48 -9.93 21.37 5.10
C THR A 48 -10.74 21.94 6.26
N ASN A 49 -11.95 22.41 5.95
CA ASN A 49 -12.92 22.83 6.95
C ASN A 49 -13.72 21.64 7.53
N GLY A 50 -13.53 20.44 6.97
CA GLY A 50 -14.36 19.28 7.25
C GLY A 50 -15.78 19.45 6.67
N GLY A 51 -16.30 18.38 6.07
CA GLY A 51 -17.67 18.32 5.56
C GLY A 51 -18.40 17.11 6.13
N ILE A 52 -18.50 16.08 5.32
CA ILE A 52 -19.28 14.85 5.50
C ILE A 52 -18.37 13.61 5.48
N ASP A 53 -17.18 13.71 6.07
CA ASP A 53 -16.15 12.66 6.16
C ASP A 53 -15.42 12.33 4.83
N GLU A 54 -15.72 13.01 3.72
CA GLU A 54 -15.22 12.72 2.37
C GLU A 54 -13.72 12.94 2.18
N ASP A 55 -13.05 13.70 3.04
CA ASP A 55 -11.61 13.89 2.94
C ASP A 55 -10.82 12.72 3.55
N LEU A 56 -11.46 11.94 4.44
CA LEU A 56 -10.80 10.93 5.26
C LEU A 56 -10.15 9.83 4.42
N ALA A 57 -10.82 9.36 3.36
CA ALA A 57 -10.25 8.30 2.51
C ALA A 57 -8.93 8.74 1.88
N VAL A 58 -8.87 9.96 1.33
CA VAL A 58 -7.65 10.46 0.68
C VAL A 58 -6.52 10.61 1.70
N PHE A 59 -6.80 11.15 2.88
CA PHE A 59 -5.78 11.28 3.93
C PHE A 59 -5.30 9.93 4.47
N ALA A 60 -6.20 8.97 4.67
CA ALA A 60 -5.85 7.63 5.12
C ALA A 60 -4.97 6.90 4.11
N ILE A 61 -5.34 6.93 2.82
CA ILE A 61 -4.55 6.30 1.75
C ILE A 61 -3.22 7.04 1.56
N TYR A 62 -3.19 8.37 1.69
CA TYR A 62 -1.96 9.14 1.53
C TYR A 62 -0.98 8.86 2.67
N ARG A 63 -1.46 8.80 3.92
CA ARG A 63 -0.67 8.33 5.07
C ARG A 63 -0.10 6.94 4.81
N HIS A 64 -0.93 6.01 4.35
CA HIS A 64 -0.52 4.65 4.02
C HIS A 64 0.60 4.64 2.95
N MET A 65 0.51 5.50 1.93
CA MET A 65 1.59 5.64 0.94
C MET A 65 2.91 6.15 1.54
N LEU A 66 2.85 7.06 2.51
CA LEU A 66 4.05 7.52 3.23
C LEU A 66 4.69 6.37 4.01
N GLU A 67 3.90 5.59 4.73
CA GLU A 67 4.37 4.42 5.49
C GLU A 67 4.96 3.33 4.58
N ILE A 68 4.30 3.03 3.47
CA ILE A 68 4.81 2.05 2.52
C ILE A 68 6.14 2.53 1.93
N THR A 69 6.24 3.81 1.57
CA THR A 69 7.46 4.36 0.98
C THR A 69 8.61 4.38 1.99
N ASP A 70 8.33 4.67 3.26
CA ASP A 70 9.29 4.54 4.36
C ASP A 70 9.76 3.09 4.52
N GLY A 71 8.84 2.12 4.51
CA GLY A 71 9.20 0.69 4.53
C GLY A 71 10.05 0.27 3.33
N ILE A 72 9.77 0.79 2.13
CA ILE A 72 10.60 0.56 0.94
C ILE A 72 12.00 1.14 1.16
N GLU A 73 12.11 2.38 1.63
CA GLU A 73 13.40 3.03 1.92
C GLU A 73 14.25 2.20 2.87
N VAL A 74 13.67 1.74 3.99
CA VAL A 74 14.36 0.91 4.98
C VAL A 74 14.88 -0.38 4.34
N LEU A 75 14.08 -1.05 3.52
CA LEU A 75 14.51 -2.27 2.82
C LEU A 75 15.63 -1.98 1.81
N LEU A 76 15.52 -0.91 1.03
CA LEU A 76 16.53 -0.56 0.03
C LEU A 76 17.85 -0.14 0.67
N SER A 77 17.83 0.57 1.80
CA SER A 77 19.03 0.92 2.57
C SER A 77 19.82 -0.30 3.04
N GLN A 78 19.16 -1.45 3.13
CA GLN A 78 19.74 -2.74 3.54
C GLN A 78 20.02 -3.68 2.36
N ALA A 79 19.96 -3.19 1.12
CA ALA A 79 20.06 -3.99 -0.11
C ALA A 79 19.02 -5.14 -0.21
N CYS A 80 17.87 -4.98 0.46
CA CYS A 80 16.76 -5.93 0.47
C CYS A 80 15.72 -5.57 -0.61
N VAL A 81 16.11 -5.60 -1.88
CA VAL A 81 15.25 -5.12 -2.99
C VAL A 81 14.02 -6.01 -3.21
N ASN A 82 14.19 -7.34 -3.25
CA ASN A 82 13.08 -8.27 -3.53
C ASN A 82 11.96 -8.19 -2.47
N PRO A 83 12.26 -8.14 -1.15
CA PRO A 83 11.25 -7.89 -0.12
C PRO A 83 10.48 -6.57 -0.25
N ALA A 84 10.98 -5.59 -1.01
CA ALA A 84 10.28 -4.32 -1.23
C ALA A 84 9.20 -4.41 -2.34
N VAL A 85 9.18 -5.48 -3.14
CA VAL A 85 8.25 -5.65 -4.27
C VAL A 85 6.77 -5.69 -3.82
N PRO A 86 6.38 -6.42 -2.75
CA PRO A 86 5.01 -6.36 -2.25
C PRO A 86 4.58 -4.94 -1.82
N LEU A 87 5.51 -4.18 -1.25
CA LEU A 87 5.27 -2.77 -0.87
C LEU A 87 5.10 -1.88 -2.11
N LEU A 88 5.90 -2.07 -3.15
CA LEU A 88 5.71 -1.37 -4.43
C LEU A 88 4.34 -1.65 -5.05
N ARG A 89 3.88 -2.91 -5.00
CA ARG A 89 2.55 -3.29 -5.46
C ARG A 89 1.47 -2.52 -4.69
N SER A 90 1.56 -2.50 -3.35
CA SER A 90 0.61 -1.77 -2.51
C SER A 90 0.67 -0.25 -2.76
N SER A 91 1.86 0.30 -3.04
CA SER A 91 2.03 1.70 -3.43
C SER A 91 1.31 2.02 -4.75
N PHE A 92 1.38 1.13 -5.74
CA PHE A 92 0.66 1.29 -7.00
C PHE A 92 -0.85 1.23 -6.83
N GLU A 93 -1.37 0.27 -6.06
CA GLU A 93 -2.81 0.18 -5.75
C GLU A 93 -3.31 1.44 -5.01
N SER A 94 -2.51 1.96 -4.07
CA SER A 94 -2.80 3.20 -3.34
C SER A 94 -2.76 4.43 -4.23
N TYR A 95 -1.80 4.49 -5.17
CA TYR A 95 -1.75 5.52 -6.21
C TYR A 95 -3.04 5.51 -7.04
N LEU A 96 -3.46 4.35 -7.56
CA LEU A 96 -4.69 4.23 -8.35
C LEU A 96 -5.92 4.66 -7.55
N ALA A 97 -5.99 4.29 -6.27
CA ALA A 97 -7.11 4.65 -5.40
C ALA A 97 -7.24 6.18 -5.25
N ILE A 98 -6.15 6.88 -4.92
CA ILE A 98 -6.17 8.34 -4.80
C ILE A 98 -6.42 9.00 -6.15
N ASP A 99 -5.79 8.52 -7.22
CA ASP A 99 -5.98 9.10 -8.56
C ASP A 99 -7.45 8.99 -9.00
N PHE A 100 -8.09 7.84 -8.77
CA PHE A 100 -9.50 7.66 -9.07
C PHE A 100 -10.41 8.55 -8.22
N ILE A 101 -10.18 8.62 -6.90
CA ILE A 101 -10.99 9.47 -6.02
C ILE A 101 -10.89 10.94 -6.46
N LEU A 102 -9.69 11.41 -6.80
CA LEU A 102 -9.42 12.81 -7.14
C LEU A 102 -9.61 13.17 -8.62
N GLU A 103 -9.87 12.21 -9.51
CA GLU A 103 -10.00 12.44 -10.95
C GLU A 103 -11.14 13.42 -11.31
N SER A 104 -12.22 13.47 -10.52
CA SER A 104 -13.38 14.31 -10.80
C SER A 104 -13.93 14.95 -9.53
N ASP A 105 -13.96 16.29 -9.48
CA ASP A 105 -14.55 17.03 -8.37
C ASP A 105 -16.05 16.71 -8.19
N ALA A 106 -16.77 16.49 -9.29
CA ALA A 106 -18.20 16.14 -9.25
C ALA A 106 -18.46 14.76 -8.63
N LYS A 107 -17.49 13.83 -8.74
CA LYS A 107 -17.59 12.47 -8.18
C LYS A 107 -16.76 12.27 -6.92
N TYR A 108 -16.08 13.31 -6.44
CA TYR A 108 -15.10 13.22 -5.35
C TYR A 108 -15.71 12.61 -4.10
N THR A 109 -16.82 13.19 -3.63
CA THR A 109 -17.54 12.73 -2.43
C THR A 109 -18.02 11.30 -2.59
N GLU A 110 -18.67 10.97 -3.71
CA GLU A 110 -19.19 9.63 -4.00
C GLU A 110 -18.08 8.57 -3.96
N ARG A 111 -16.97 8.82 -4.67
CA ARG A 111 -15.84 7.87 -4.75
C ARG A 111 -15.13 7.71 -3.42
N SER A 112 -14.97 8.81 -2.67
CA SER A 112 -14.34 8.78 -1.36
C SER A 112 -15.20 8.02 -0.33
N LEU A 113 -16.50 8.32 -0.27
CA LEU A 113 -17.44 7.59 0.59
C LEU A 113 -17.56 6.12 0.17
N SER A 114 -17.48 5.80 -1.13
CA SER A 114 -17.44 4.42 -1.62
C SER A 114 -16.27 3.64 -1.03
N TRP A 115 -15.09 4.25 -0.96
CA TRP A 115 -13.91 3.65 -0.31
C TRP A 115 -14.17 3.40 1.18
N LEU A 116 -14.72 4.39 1.89
CA LEU A 116 -15.01 4.29 3.33
C LEU A 116 -16.07 3.22 3.63
N VAL A 117 -17.16 3.16 2.87
CA VAL A 117 -18.20 2.14 3.00
C VAL A 117 -17.61 0.75 2.73
N GLY A 118 -16.81 0.59 1.67
CA GLY A 118 -16.11 -0.65 1.40
C GLY A 118 -15.21 -1.11 2.55
N TYR A 119 -14.43 -0.19 3.13
CA TYR A 119 -13.62 -0.44 4.32
C TYR A 119 -14.47 -0.86 5.53
N VAL A 120 -15.58 -0.17 5.79
CA VAL A 120 -16.47 -0.44 6.92
C VAL A 120 -17.05 -1.85 6.84
N HIS A 121 -17.57 -2.25 5.67
CA HIS A 121 -18.10 -3.60 5.45
C HIS A 121 -17.03 -4.69 5.60
N GLU A 122 -15.81 -4.44 5.11
CA GLU A 122 -14.70 -5.39 5.31
C GLU A 122 -14.35 -5.56 6.80
N ARG A 123 -14.35 -4.46 7.58
CA ARG A 123 -14.13 -4.52 9.03
C ARG A 123 -15.26 -5.23 9.77
N LEU A 124 -16.52 -4.93 9.45
CA LEU A 124 -17.68 -5.63 10.04
C LEU A 124 -17.61 -7.13 9.74
N HIS A 125 -17.25 -7.51 8.51
CA HIS A 125 -17.08 -8.91 8.14
C HIS A 125 -15.97 -9.61 8.94
N ILE A 126 -14.85 -8.93 9.18
CA ILE A 126 -13.78 -9.46 10.04
C ILE A 126 -14.29 -9.64 11.47
N TYR A 127 -14.98 -8.65 12.04
CA TYR A 127 -15.49 -8.76 13.42
C TYR A 127 -16.51 -9.87 13.59
N GLU A 128 -17.42 -10.06 12.63
CA GLU A 128 -18.36 -11.18 12.63
C GLU A 128 -17.63 -12.53 12.66
N ARG A 129 -16.55 -12.69 11.89
CA ARG A 129 -15.74 -13.91 11.85
C ARG A 129 -14.95 -14.17 13.15
N LEU A 130 -14.73 -13.13 13.95
CA LEU A 130 -14.04 -13.22 15.23
C LEU A 130 -15.00 -13.32 16.41
N ASP A 131 -16.32 -13.28 16.18
CA ASP A 131 -17.35 -13.39 17.22
C ASP A 131 -17.89 -14.84 17.30
N PRO A 132 -17.53 -15.62 18.34
CA PRO A 132 -18.00 -17.00 18.53
C PRO A 132 -19.52 -17.13 18.68
N ALA A 133 -20.26 -16.04 18.94
CA ALA A 133 -21.71 -16.07 18.97
C ALA A 133 -22.31 -16.26 17.55
N THR A 134 -21.60 -15.83 16.50
CA THR A 134 -22.08 -15.93 15.11
C THR A 134 -21.80 -17.31 14.50
N SER A 135 -22.56 -17.68 13.46
CA SER A 135 -22.33 -18.93 12.73
C SER A 135 -20.95 -18.97 12.06
N ARG A 136 -20.46 -17.83 11.58
CA ARG A 136 -19.13 -17.67 10.98
C ARG A 136 -18.03 -17.80 12.04
N GLY A 137 -18.18 -17.16 13.19
CA GLY A 137 -17.21 -17.25 14.27
C GLY A 137 -17.07 -18.65 14.86
N LYS A 138 -18.17 -19.40 15.06
CA LYS A 138 -18.10 -20.82 15.46
C LYS A 138 -17.31 -21.68 14.49
N SER A 139 -17.45 -21.39 13.18
CA SER A 139 -16.70 -22.09 12.15
C SER A 139 -15.20 -21.77 12.23
N VAL A 140 -14.85 -20.51 12.52
CA VAL A 140 -13.46 -20.07 12.72
C VAL A 140 -12.87 -20.65 14.00
N GLU A 141 -13.61 -20.64 15.11
CA GLU A 141 -13.19 -21.23 16.39
C GLU A 141 -12.82 -22.70 16.23
N LYS A 142 -13.65 -23.47 15.50
CA LYS A 142 -13.34 -24.86 15.17
C LYS A 142 -12.05 -25.00 14.37
N LEU A 143 -11.84 -24.14 13.36
CA LEU A 143 -10.61 -24.15 12.57
C LEU A 143 -9.38 -23.83 13.44
N PHE A 144 -9.49 -22.90 14.37
CA PHE A 144 -8.41 -22.55 15.30
C PHE A 144 -8.07 -23.71 16.25
N ALA A 145 -9.09 -24.39 16.78
CA ALA A 145 -8.90 -25.55 17.64
C ALA A 145 -8.23 -26.74 16.93
N GLU A 146 -8.47 -26.89 15.63
CA GLU A 146 -7.88 -27.93 14.79
C GLU A 146 -6.50 -27.53 14.22
N ASP A 147 -6.11 -26.26 14.29
CA ASP A 147 -4.83 -25.74 13.79
C ASP A 147 -3.75 -25.75 14.90
N PRO A 148 -2.70 -26.59 14.79
CA PRO A 148 -1.67 -26.71 15.83
C PRO A 148 -0.87 -25.42 16.08
N ILE A 149 -0.77 -24.55 15.08
CA ILE A 149 -0.03 -23.30 15.17
C ILE A 149 -0.94 -22.21 15.73
N ALA A 150 -2.14 -22.05 15.15
CA ALA A 150 -3.06 -20.98 15.54
C ALA A 150 -3.56 -21.15 16.98
N SER A 151 -3.89 -22.38 17.39
CA SER A 151 -4.29 -22.69 18.77
C SER A 151 -3.24 -22.33 19.82
N THR A 152 -1.95 -22.31 19.44
CA THR A 152 -0.84 -21.98 20.34
C THR A 152 -0.56 -20.48 20.38
N ILE A 153 -0.61 -19.79 19.24
CA ILE A 153 -0.15 -18.40 19.10
C ILE A 153 -1.29 -17.39 19.35
N PHE A 154 -2.53 -17.77 19.03
CA PHE A 154 -3.68 -16.87 19.06
C PHE A 154 -4.81 -17.48 19.90
N PRO A 155 -4.68 -17.52 21.24
CA PRO A 155 -5.80 -17.87 22.09
C PRO A 155 -6.92 -16.85 21.85
N LEU A 156 -8.08 -17.31 21.39
CA LEU A 156 -9.28 -16.49 21.26
C LEU A 156 -9.75 -16.10 22.67
N ASP A 157 -9.34 -14.93 23.14
CA ASP A 157 -9.70 -14.38 24.45
C ASP A 157 -11.08 -13.70 24.42
N GLU A 158 -11.86 -13.83 25.49
CA GLU A 158 -13.12 -13.12 25.73
C GLU A 158 -12.96 -11.59 25.62
N ASN A 159 -11.78 -11.04 25.92
CA ASN A 159 -11.48 -9.60 25.78
C ASN A 159 -11.61 -9.07 24.34
N LEU A 160 -11.46 -9.92 23.32
CA LEU A 160 -11.70 -9.54 21.92
C LEU A 160 -13.17 -9.18 21.66
N GLN A 161 -14.11 -9.80 22.38
CA GLN A 161 -15.56 -9.58 22.18
C GLN A 161 -16.00 -8.18 22.62
N LEU A 162 -15.53 -7.71 23.77
CA LEU A 162 -15.83 -6.38 24.31
C LEU A 162 -15.24 -5.24 23.46
N LEU A 163 -14.04 -5.43 22.92
CA LEU A 163 -13.41 -4.48 22.01
C LEU A 163 -14.14 -4.41 20.66
N ASN A 164 -14.66 -5.53 20.18
CA ASN A 164 -15.41 -5.59 18.93
C ASN A 164 -16.79 -4.91 19.04
N GLY A 165 -17.51 -5.04 20.16
CA GLY A 165 -18.86 -4.47 20.31
C GLY A 165 -18.92 -2.96 20.07
N LYS A 166 -18.06 -2.18 20.73
CA LYS A 166 -17.98 -0.71 20.51
C LYS A 166 -17.54 -0.36 19.09
N ALA A 167 -16.60 -1.12 18.53
CA ALA A 167 -16.11 -0.88 17.19
C ALA A 167 -17.21 -1.13 16.14
N ILE A 168 -17.99 -2.21 16.29
CA ILE A 168 -19.15 -2.52 15.45
C ILE A 168 -20.17 -1.39 15.52
N THR A 169 -20.60 -0.97 16.72
CA THR A 169 -21.57 0.12 16.87
C THR A 169 -21.10 1.42 16.21
N ASN A 170 -19.81 1.77 16.33
CA ASN A 170 -19.27 2.96 15.67
C ASN A 170 -19.31 2.85 14.14
N LEU A 171 -19.00 1.67 13.59
CA LEU A 171 -19.04 1.41 12.15
C LEU A 171 -20.48 1.44 11.61
N GLU A 172 -21.42 0.79 12.30
CA GLU A 172 -22.85 0.81 11.95
C GLU A 172 -23.43 2.23 12.06
N SER A 173 -23.03 2.99 13.08
CA SER A 173 -23.40 4.39 13.22
C SER A 173 -22.88 5.25 12.06
N PHE A 174 -21.70 4.94 11.52
CA PHE A 174 -21.19 5.62 10.33
C PHE A 174 -22.04 5.30 9.10
N LEU A 175 -22.38 4.03 8.86
CA LEU A 175 -23.25 3.63 7.73
C LEU A 175 -24.65 4.26 7.81
N SER A 176 -25.12 4.55 9.03
CA SER A 176 -26.43 5.16 9.27
C SER A 176 -26.46 6.69 9.06
N LYS A 177 -25.31 7.32 8.74
CA LYS A 177 -25.26 8.77 8.46
C LYS A 177 -25.99 9.09 7.15
N LYS A 178 -26.81 10.14 7.16
CA LYS A 178 -27.65 10.56 6.01
C LYS A 178 -26.86 10.77 4.71
N HIS A 179 -25.64 11.29 4.77
CA HIS A 179 -24.80 11.51 3.59
C HIS A 179 -24.13 10.23 3.07
N VAL A 180 -24.06 9.17 3.88
CA VAL A 180 -23.49 7.86 3.51
C VAL A 180 -24.55 6.94 2.90
N GLU A 181 -25.82 7.10 3.29
CA GLU A 181 -26.96 6.27 2.87
C GLU A 181 -27.00 5.96 1.35
N PRO A 182 -26.81 6.92 0.41
CA PRO A 182 -26.85 6.60 -1.02
C PRO A 182 -25.78 5.58 -1.45
N VAL A 183 -24.59 5.67 -0.86
CA VAL A 183 -23.46 4.77 -1.14
C VAL A 183 -23.69 3.41 -0.50
N GLU A 184 -24.26 3.37 0.70
CA GLU A 184 -24.61 2.11 1.38
C GLU A 184 -25.68 1.32 0.62
N VAL A 185 -26.71 2.01 0.11
CA VAL A 185 -27.73 1.41 -0.76
C VAL A 185 -27.09 0.83 -2.02
N GLU A 186 -26.17 1.56 -2.65
CA GLU A 186 -25.47 1.10 -3.84
C GLU A 186 -24.56 -0.11 -3.56
N TYR A 187 -23.84 -0.09 -2.43
CA TYR A 187 -23.02 -1.22 -1.98
C TYR A 187 -23.87 -2.48 -1.80
N SER A 188 -25.01 -2.35 -1.11
CA SER A 188 -25.92 -3.44 -0.77
C SER A 188 -26.61 -4.10 -1.97
N ARG A 189 -26.65 -3.44 -3.14
CA ARG A 189 -27.16 -4.03 -4.40
C ARG A 189 -26.26 -5.14 -4.94
N HIS A 190 -25.01 -5.17 -4.51
CA HIS A 190 -23.99 -6.06 -5.03
C HIS A 190 -23.46 -6.97 -3.91
N LYS A 191 -23.07 -8.20 -4.26
CA LYS A 191 -22.46 -9.11 -3.29
C LYS A 191 -20.97 -8.79 -3.15
N ASN A 192 -20.60 -8.10 -2.07
CA ASN A 192 -19.22 -7.72 -1.74
C ASN A 192 -18.46 -7.05 -2.91
N PRO A 193 -18.99 -5.94 -3.48
CA PRO A 193 -18.34 -5.26 -4.58
C PRO A 193 -16.99 -4.65 -4.15
N LYS A 194 -16.08 -4.48 -5.11
CA LYS A 194 -14.94 -3.57 -4.92
C LYS A 194 -15.47 -2.14 -4.83
N TRP A 195 -14.94 -1.34 -3.93
CA TRP A 195 -15.42 0.03 -3.70
C TRP A 195 -15.40 0.91 -4.96
N HIS A 196 -14.39 0.74 -5.82
CA HIS A 196 -14.25 1.49 -7.08
C HIS A 196 -15.20 0.99 -8.18
N ALA A 197 -15.95 -0.09 -7.94
CA ALA A 197 -16.94 -0.65 -8.87
C ALA A 197 -18.36 -0.13 -8.62
N LEU A 198 -18.59 0.56 -7.49
CA LEU A 198 -19.87 1.19 -7.20
C LEU A 198 -20.17 2.30 -8.23
N PHE A 199 -21.45 2.59 -8.46
CA PHE A 199 -21.90 3.64 -9.39
C PHE A 199 -21.33 3.46 -10.81
N ASP A 200 -21.39 2.22 -11.31
CA ASP A 200 -20.88 1.81 -12.62
C ASP A 200 -19.37 2.08 -12.84
N GLY A 201 -18.61 2.10 -11.75
CA GLY A 201 -17.15 2.23 -11.80
C GLY A 201 -16.42 0.97 -12.29
N PRO A 202 -15.09 1.04 -12.45
CA PRO A 202 -14.28 -0.10 -12.88
C PRO A 202 -14.45 -1.31 -11.97
N LYS A 203 -14.63 -2.52 -12.52
CA LYS A 203 -14.98 -3.72 -11.73
C LYS A 203 -13.76 -4.45 -11.15
N THR A 204 -12.58 -4.19 -11.71
CA THR A 204 -11.33 -4.83 -11.31
C THR A 204 -10.20 -3.80 -11.22
N THR A 205 -9.14 -4.13 -10.49
CA THR A 205 -7.93 -3.28 -10.44
C THR A 205 -7.32 -3.06 -11.82
N TRP A 206 -7.44 -4.04 -12.73
CA TRP A 206 -7.01 -3.90 -14.12
C TRP A 206 -7.87 -2.88 -14.89
N GLU A 207 -9.20 -2.98 -14.78
CA GLU A 207 -10.10 -1.99 -15.38
C GLU A 207 -9.86 -0.59 -14.81
N LEU A 208 -9.60 -0.48 -13.51
CA LEU A 208 -9.26 0.77 -12.85
C LEU A 208 -7.96 1.36 -13.40
N ALA A 209 -6.91 0.54 -13.53
CA ALA A 209 -5.66 0.96 -14.12
C ALA A 209 -5.84 1.39 -15.58
N LYS A 210 -6.65 0.67 -16.37
CA LYS A 210 -6.97 1.05 -17.75
C LYS A 210 -7.73 2.37 -17.83
N HIS A 211 -8.73 2.57 -16.97
CA HIS A 211 -9.50 3.80 -16.84
C HIS A 211 -8.57 5.00 -16.58
N LEU A 212 -7.60 4.83 -15.68
CA LEU A 212 -6.60 5.84 -15.32
C LEU A 212 -5.38 5.91 -16.27
N GLN A 213 -5.45 5.26 -17.44
CA GLN A 213 -4.34 5.22 -18.44
C GLN A 213 -3.02 4.62 -17.90
N MET A 214 -3.09 3.80 -16.86
CA MET A 214 -1.96 3.07 -16.25
C MET A 214 -1.96 1.58 -16.60
N GLY A 215 -2.69 1.15 -17.64
CA GLY A 215 -2.75 -0.25 -18.06
C GLY A 215 -1.39 -0.85 -18.40
N GLY A 216 -0.46 -0.07 -18.96
CA GLY A 216 0.91 -0.53 -19.24
C GLY A 216 1.70 -0.86 -17.97
N PHE A 217 1.59 -0.02 -16.93
CA PHE A 217 2.18 -0.30 -15.61
C PHE A 217 1.59 -1.56 -15.00
N TYR A 218 0.28 -1.76 -15.16
CA TYR A 218 -0.36 -2.98 -14.67
C TYR A 218 0.18 -4.23 -15.36
N GLU A 219 0.27 -4.24 -16.69
CA GLU A 219 0.70 -5.42 -17.45
C GLU A 219 2.17 -5.77 -17.20
N ILE A 220 3.06 -4.77 -17.20
CA ILE A 220 4.51 -5.01 -17.11
C ILE A 220 4.95 -5.26 -15.68
N LEU A 221 4.49 -4.43 -14.73
CA LEU A 221 5.03 -4.42 -13.38
C LEU A 221 4.10 -5.14 -12.40
N PHE A 222 2.82 -4.78 -12.37
CA PHE A 222 1.90 -5.34 -11.38
C PHE A 222 1.72 -6.86 -11.49
N ARG A 223 1.55 -7.39 -12.71
CA ARG A 223 1.44 -8.85 -12.91
C ARG A 223 2.70 -9.59 -12.47
N GLN A 224 3.88 -9.07 -12.80
CA GLN A 224 5.15 -9.66 -12.39
C GLN A 224 5.31 -9.62 -10.87
N TRP A 225 5.04 -8.47 -10.25
CA TRP A 225 5.11 -8.32 -8.79
C TRP A 225 4.14 -9.22 -8.05
N SER A 226 2.95 -9.45 -8.60
CA SER A 226 1.99 -10.40 -8.04
C SER A 226 2.58 -11.81 -8.01
N ARG A 227 3.19 -12.27 -9.11
CA ARG A 227 3.86 -13.58 -9.16
C ARG A 227 5.02 -13.68 -8.18
N ASN A 228 5.85 -12.64 -8.08
CA ASN A 228 6.96 -12.60 -7.11
C ASN A 228 6.46 -12.68 -5.67
N THR A 229 5.41 -11.91 -5.34
CA THR A 229 4.82 -11.88 -3.99
C THR A 229 4.26 -13.24 -3.57
N HIS A 230 3.73 -14.01 -4.53
CA HIS A 230 3.18 -15.35 -4.28
C HIS A 230 4.19 -16.49 -4.47
N ALA A 231 5.49 -16.19 -4.57
CA ALA A 231 6.56 -17.17 -4.81
C ALA A 231 6.34 -18.03 -6.08
N GLN A 232 5.74 -17.44 -7.12
CA GLN A 232 5.40 -18.08 -8.41
C GLN A 232 6.37 -17.70 -9.55
N ASP A 233 7.45 -16.99 -9.22
CA ASP A 233 8.53 -16.66 -10.16
C ASP A 233 9.87 -17.13 -9.60
N LEU A 234 10.56 -17.95 -10.37
CA LEU A 234 11.85 -18.54 -10.01
C LEU A 234 13.02 -17.62 -10.43
N LEU A 235 12.81 -16.77 -11.43
CA LEU A 235 13.88 -15.99 -12.06
C LEU A 235 14.64 -15.07 -11.10
N PRO A 236 14.01 -14.40 -10.12
CA PRO A 236 14.74 -13.57 -9.16
C PRO A 236 15.74 -14.33 -8.28
N PHE A 237 15.64 -15.67 -8.22
CA PHE A 237 16.44 -16.51 -7.33
C PHE A 237 17.58 -17.25 -8.03
N ILE A 238 17.66 -17.21 -9.37
CA ILE A 238 18.67 -17.94 -10.14
C ILE A 238 19.58 -16.96 -10.87
N HIS A 239 20.89 -17.14 -10.73
CA HIS A 239 21.89 -16.46 -11.54
C HIS A 239 22.79 -17.49 -12.24
N ARG A 240 23.58 -17.03 -13.21
CA ARG A 240 24.64 -17.84 -13.79
C ARG A 240 25.96 -17.54 -13.12
N THR A 241 26.73 -18.58 -12.82
CA THR A 241 28.12 -18.45 -12.37
C THR A 241 29.01 -18.00 -13.53
N ASP A 242 30.26 -17.64 -13.24
CA ASP A 242 31.27 -17.32 -14.27
C ASP A 242 31.53 -18.47 -15.25
N ARG A 243 31.14 -19.71 -14.88
CA ARG A 243 31.22 -20.90 -15.72
C ARG A 243 29.94 -21.17 -16.52
N GLY A 244 28.94 -20.30 -16.40
CA GLY A 244 27.64 -20.40 -17.08
C GLY A 244 26.65 -21.37 -16.44
N GLU A 245 26.98 -21.96 -15.29
CA GLU A 245 26.13 -22.89 -14.55
C GLU A 245 25.04 -22.13 -13.77
N ALA A 246 23.88 -22.75 -13.56
CA ALA A 246 22.83 -22.15 -12.75
C ALA A 246 23.17 -22.25 -11.25
N ALA A 247 23.01 -21.15 -10.52
CA ALA A 247 23.24 -21.08 -9.08
C ALA A 247 22.15 -20.25 -8.39
N ILE A 248 21.89 -20.56 -7.11
CA ILE A 248 20.97 -19.79 -6.27
C ILE A 248 21.64 -18.44 -5.95
N GLY A 249 20.93 -17.35 -6.24
CA GLY A 249 21.38 -15.98 -6.00
C GLY A 249 21.50 -15.62 -4.51
N LYS A 250 22.27 -14.56 -4.24
CA LYS A 250 22.35 -13.94 -2.91
C LYS A 250 20.94 -13.47 -2.50
N ILE A 251 20.60 -13.63 -1.22
CA ILE A 251 19.33 -13.14 -0.65
C ILE A 251 19.24 -11.61 -0.74
N ARG A 252 20.38 -10.93 -0.48
CA ARG A 252 20.52 -9.48 -0.67
C ARG A 252 21.18 -9.20 -2.00
N ASN A 253 20.49 -8.39 -2.79
CA ASN A 253 20.84 -8.14 -4.17
C ASN A 253 20.34 -6.74 -4.56
N ALA A 254 21.26 -5.88 -5.02
CA ALA A 254 20.99 -4.50 -5.39
C ALA A 254 20.69 -4.28 -6.88
N GLN A 255 20.59 -5.32 -7.72
CA GLN A 255 20.46 -5.15 -9.17
C GLN A 255 19.23 -4.35 -9.61
N GLN A 256 18.13 -4.39 -8.86
CA GLN A 256 16.91 -3.61 -9.16
C GLN A 256 16.74 -2.39 -8.25
N LEU A 257 17.77 -1.99 -7.50
CA LEU A 257 17.66 -0.96 -6.47
C LEU A 257 17.21 0.39 -7.04
N SER A 258 17.84 0.87 -8.13
CA SER A 258 17.47 2.14 -8.77
C SER A 258 16.07 2.11 -9.38
N GLN A 259 15.68 0.99 -9.99
CA GLN A 259 14.35 0.83 -10.59
C GLN A 259 13.26 0.83 -9.52
N THR A 260 13.45 0.06 -8.44
CA THR A 260 12.49 -0.01 -7.33
C THR A 260 12.33 1.35 -6.66
N ALA A 261 13.45 2.06 -6.41
CA ALA A 261 13.41 3.42 -5.86
C ALA A 261 12.70 4.41 -6.80
N SER A 262 13.00 4.35 -8.10
CA SER A 262 12.39 5.24 -9.10
C SER A 262 10.87 5.08 -9.17
N LEU A 263 10.37 3.85 -9.02
CA LEU A 263 8.94 3.56 -9.03
C LEU A 263 8.26 4.05 -7.74
N ALA A 264 8.83 3.73 -6.57
CA ALA A 264 8.34 4.25 -5.29
C ALA A 264 8.29 5.78 -5.30
N SER A 265 9.37 6.41 -5.75
CA SER A 265 9.46 7.87 -5.87
C SER A 265 8.43 8.46 -6.82
N THR A 266 8.14 7.77 -7.94
CA THR A 266 7.14 8.22 -8.92
C THR A 266 5.74 8.17 -8.34
N PHE A 267 5.38 7.08 -7.66
CA PHE A 267 4.05 6.95 -7.06
C PHE A 267 3.85 7.95 -5.93
N LEU A 268 4.79 8.07 -4.99
CA LEU A 268 4.66 9.00 -3.87
C LEU A 268 4.62 10.46 -4.34
N LEU A 269 5.49 10.84 -5.28
CA LEU A 269 5.50 12.21 -5.81
C LEU A 269 4.19 12.54 -6.54
N GLY A 270 3.70 11.61 -7.36
CA GLY A 270 2.46 11.81 -8.12
C GLY A 270 1.24 11.99 -7.21
N VAL A 271 1.12 11.16 -6.18
CA VAL A 271 0.06 11.33 -5.17
C VAL A 271 0.25 12.61 -4.36
N THR A 272 1.45 12.92 -3.90
CA THR A 272 1.74 14.15 -3.15
C THR A 272 1.28 15.38 -3.94
N TYR A 273 1.62 15.44 -5.23
CA TYR A 273 1.17 16.53 -6.10
C TYR A 273 -0.35 16.61 -6.21
N LYS A 274 -1.05 15.49 -6.42
CA LYS A 274 -2.52 15.45 -6.53
C LYS A 274 -3.20 15.88 -5.23
N VAL A 275 -2.72 15.40 -4.08
CA VAL A 275 -3.25 15.74 -2.76
C VAL A 275 -3.03 17.23 -2.47
N VAL A 276 -1.81 17.74 -2.63
CA VAL A 276 -1.52 19.17 -2.43
C VAL A 276 -2.37 20.03 -3.37
N LYS A 277 -2.49 19.67 -4.65
CA LYS A 277 -3.31 20.41 -5.60
C LYS A 277 -4.79 20.46 -5.18
N LYS A 278 -5.33 19.37 -4.62
CA LYS A 278 -6.73 19.30 -4.16
C LYS A 278 -6.98 20.20 -2.95
N PHE A 279 -6.15 20.07 -1.91
CA PHE A 279 -6.41 20.70 -0.61
C PHE A 279 -5.71 22.05 -0.43
N ARG A 280 -4.69 22.33 -1.23
CA ARG A 280 -3.87 23.55 -1.17
C ARG A 280 -3.51 24.03 -2.59
N PRO A 281 -4.50 24.36 -3.43
CA PRO A 281 -4.30 24.66 -4.86
C PRO A 281 -3.34 25.83 -5.16
N GLY A 282 -3.09 26.71 -4.18
CA GLY A 282 -2.12 27.81 -4.30
C GLY A 282 -0.68 27.46 -3.91
N GLU A 283 -0.42 26.25 -3.41
CA GLU A 283 0.93 25.81 -3.03
C GLU A 283 1.72 25.31 -4.25
N ASP A 284 2.81 25.99 -4.59
CA ASP A 284 3.70 25.59 -5.69
C ASP A 284 4.81 24.66 -5.21
N LEU A 285 4.82 23.43 -5.76
CA LEU A 285 5.81 22.41 -5.47
C LEU A 285 7.06 22.48 -6.37
N SER A 286 7.08 23.35 -7.38
CA SER A 286 8.12 23.40 -8.41
C SER A 286 9.50 23.69 -7.84
N ASN A 287 9.59 24.63 -6.88
CA ASN A 287 10.86 25.01 -6.28
C ASN A 287 11.44 23.88 -5.42
N TRP A 288 10.60 23.24 -4.61
CA TRP A 288 11.01 22.06 -3.84
C TRP A 288 11.47 20.93 -4.77
N PHE A 289 10.68 20.61 -5.80
CA PHE A 289 11.03 19.55 -6.74
C PHE A 289 12.39 19.80 -7.43
N LYS A 290 12.62 21.03 -7.93
CA LYS A 290 13.87 21.39 -8.60
C LYS A 290 15.08 21.28 -7.67
N ARG A 291 14.93 21.74 -6.43
CA ARG A 291 16.05 21.81 -5.47
C ARG A 291 16.36 20.45 -4.84
N GLU A 292 15.33 19.72 -4.45
CA GLU A 292 15.48 18.56 -3.56
C GLU A 292 15.29 17.22 -4.27
N ILE A 293 14.57 17.17 -5.40
CA ILE A 293 14.15 15.90 -6.03
C ILE A 293 14.82 15.66 -7.38
N PHE A 294 14.98 16.72 -8.18
CA PHE A 294 15.36 16.61 -9.58
C PHE A 294 16.72 15.92 -9.79
N GLU A 295 17.76 16.32 -9.05
CA GLU A 295 19.10 15.77 -9.22
C GLU A 295 19.18 14.29 -8.81
N TYR A 296 18.51 13.88 -7.73
CA TYR A 296 18.46 12.46 -7.36
C TYR A 296 17.75 11.62 -8.40
N ARG A 297 16.60 12.08 -8.93
CA ARG A 297 15.89 11.34 -9.99
C ARG A 297 16.68 11.26 -11.28
N LYS A 298 17.49 12.27 -11.58
CA LYS A 298 18.41 12.25 -12.72
C LYS A 298 19.53 11.24 -12.51
N ALA A 299 20.07 11.13 -11.29
CA ALA A 299 21.12 10.18 -10.94
C ALA A 299 20.66 8.70 -10.95
N LEU A 300 19.35 8.43 -10.88
CA LEU A 300 18.79 7.08 -10.96
C LEU A 300 18.45 6.59 -12.38
N ARG A 301 18.66 7.43 -13.41
CA ARG A 301 18.44 7.09 -14.83
C ARG A 301 19.73 6.61 -15.48
#